data_AF-A0A258UNE6-F1
#
_entry.id   AF-A0A258UNE6-F1
#
_cell.length_a   1.000
_cell.length_b   1.000
_cell.length_c   1.000
_cell.angle_alpha   90.00
_cell.angle_beta   90.00
_cell.angle_gamma   90.00
#
_symmetry.space_group_name_H-M   'P 1'
#
loop_
_entity.id
_entity.type
_entity.pdbx_description
1 polymer ?
#
loop_
_entity_poly.entity_id
_entity_poly.type
_entity_poly.pdbx_seq_one_letter_code
_entity_poly.pdbx_strand_id
1 'polypeptide(L)'
;ALAESLLKEIANIRQVTNEITVEPKTSLGSRSNDAYITSKVKTQFVTENRFPANYVKIVTENSVVYLMGIVTKEEGEAAVDIARNTTGVTKVVKVFEYLN
;
A
#
# COMPACT_ATOMS: atom_id res chain seq x y z
N ALA A 1 6.56 1.79 -18.69
CA ALA A 1 7.65 2.50 -19.40
C ALA A 1 7.19 3.80 -20.09
N LEU A 2 6.38 3.76 -21.16
CA LEU A 2 5.95 5.00 -21.84
C LEU A 2 5.14 5.95 -20.93
N ALA A 3 4.19 5.40 -20.16
CA ALA A 3 3.38 6.18 -19.21
C ALA A 3 4.23 6.93 -18.17
N GLU A 4 5.24 6.26 -17.59
CA GLU A 4 6.16 6.92 -16.65
C GLU A 4 7.01 8.00 -17.31
N SER A 5 7.46 7.78 -18.55
CA SER A 5 8.26 8.74 -19.30
C SER A 5 7.51 10.05 -19.53
N LEU A 6 6.23 9.95 -19.93
CA LEU A 6 5.37 11.12 -20.17
C LEU A 6 5.11 11.91 -18.87
N LEU A 7 4.98 11.22 -17.73
CA LEU A 7 4.75 11.88 -16.45
C LEU A 7 5.99 12.61 -15.93
N LYS A 8 7.20 12.14 -16.24
CA LYS A 8 8.44 12.81 -15.81
C LYS A 8 8.63 14.21 -16.41
N GLU A 9 7.98 14.50 -17.53
CA GLU A 9 8.06 15.80 -18.20
C GLU A 9 7.17 16.87 -17.52
N ILE A 10 6.25 16.46 -16.65
CA ILE A 10 5.37 17.36 -15.92
C ILE A 10 6.13 17.92 -14.71
N ALA A 11 6.25 19.25 -14.65
CA ALA A 11 6.88 19.93 -13.53
C ALA A 11 6.19 19.58 -12.19
N ASN A 12 6.97 19.47 -11.13
CA ASN A 12 6.56 19.16 -9.76
C ASN A 12 6.14 17.70 -9.47
N ILE A 13 6.32 16.77 -10.40
CA ILE A 13 6.23 15.33 -10.08
C ILE A 13 7.55 14.87 -9.47
N ARG A 14 7.54 14.49 -8.19
CA ARG A 14 8.75 14.01 -7.47
C ARG A 14 9.07 12.56 -7.78
N GLN A 15 8.07 11.69 -7.75
CA GLN A 15 8.23 10.26 -7.97
C GLN A 15 6.94 9.64 -8.50
N VAL A 16 7.08 8.64 -9.37
CA VAL A 16 5.97 7.77 -9.83
C VAL A 16 6.33 6.34 -9.49
N THR A 17 5.45 5.65 -8.78
CA THR A 17 5.55 4.21 -8.52
C THR A 17 4.53 3.48 -9.39
N ASN A 18 5.00 2.63 -10.30
CA ASN A 18 4.14 1.90 -11.23
C ASN A 18 4.15 0.40 -10.91
N GLU A 19 2.99 -0.11 -10.49
CA GLU A 19 2.78 -1.52 -10.16
C GLU A 19 1.64 -2.13 -11.01
N ILE A 20 1.47 -1.65 -12.24
CA ILE A 20 0.47 -2.19 -13.17
C ILE A 20 0.85 -3.62 -13.55
N THR A 21 -0.09 -4.54 -13.37
CA THR A 21 -0.02 -5.92 -13.87
C THR A 21 -1.01 -6.13 -15.02
N VAL A 22 -0.62 -6.95 -16.00
CA VAL A 22 -1.49 -7.32 -17.13
C VAL A 22 -1.94 -8.76 -16.90
N GLU A 23 -3.13 -8.89 -16.30
CA GLU A 23 -3.71 -10.18 -15.91
C GLU A 23 -5.21 -10.20 -16.21
N PRO A 24 -5.84 -11.40 -16.22
CA PRO A 24 -7.30 -11.50 -16.25
C PRO A 24 -7.95 -10.72 -15.10
N LYS A 25 -9.21 -10.33 -15.27
CA LYS A 25 -9.96 -9.62 -14.23
C LYS A 25 -10.04 -10.47 -12.96
N THR A 26 -9.73 -9.86 -11.82
CA THR A 26 -9.90 -10.49 -10.50
C THR A 26 -11.36 -10.89 -10.27
N SER A 27 -11.56 -12.09 -9.70
CA SER A 27 -12.90 -12.61 -9.40
C SER A 27 -13.55 -11.81 -8.26
N LEU A 28 -14.88 -11.89 -8.13
CA LEU A 28 -15.58 -11.27 -7.00
C LEU A 28 -15.10 -11.83 -5.66
N GLY A 29 -14.78 -13.13 -5.61
CA GLY A 29 -14.22 -13.77 -4.41
C GLY A 29 -12.86 -13.19 -4.01
N SER A 30 -11.98 -12.98 -4.99
CA SER A 30 -10.67 -12.35 -4.75
C SER A 30 -10.83 -10.93 -4.20
N ARG A 31 -11.69 -10.12 -4.82
CA ARG A 31 -11.92 -8.73 -4.40
C ARG A 31 -12.53 -8.64 -3.00
N SER A 32 -13.45 -9.55 -2.66
CA SER A 32 -14.00 -9.65 -1.31
C SER A 32 -12.93 -10.05 -0.29
N ASN A 33 -12.04 -10.98 -0.64
CA ASN A 33 -10.89 -11.33 0.19
C ASN A 33 -9.93 -10.13 0.37
N ASP A 34 -9.66 -9.35 -0.68
CA ASP A 34 -8.81 -8.17 -0.62
C ASP A 34 -9.40 -7.06 0.28
N ALA A 35 -10.72 -6.84 0.23
CA ALA A 35 -11.41 -5.94 1.14
C ALA A 35 -11.32 -6.43 2.61
N TYR A 36 -11.41 -7.75 2.82
CA TYR A 36 -11.25 -8.35 4.13
C TYR A 36 -9.81 -8.24 4.66
N ILE A 37 -8.80 -8.47 3.82
CA ILE A 37 -7.38 -8.23 4.13
C ILE A 37 -7.17 -6.76 4.52
N THR A 38 -7.68 -5.83 3.72
CA THR A 38 -7.57 -4.39 3.99
C THR A 38 -8.13 -4.06 5.37
N SER A 39 -9.28 -4.63 5.71
CA SER A 39 -9.93 -4.44 7.01
C SER A 39 -9.09 -5.01 8.16
N LYS A 40 -8.53 -6.21 8.00
CA LYS A 40 -7.62 -6.82 8.99
C LYS A 40 -6.38 -5.96 9.24
N VAL A 41 -5.70 -5.52 8.19
CA VAL A 41 -4.51 -4.66 8.30
C VAL A 41 -4.88 -3.36 9.02
N LYS A 42 -6.01 -2.73 8.64
CA LYS A 42 -6.47 -1.50 9.28
C LYS A 42 -6.76 -1.70 10.77
N THR A 43 -7.41 -2.80 11.14
CA THR A 43 -7.65 -3.14 12.54
C THR A 43 -6.34 -3.33 13.29
N GLN A 44 -5.37 -4.05 12.74
CA GLN A 44 -4.06 -4.23 13.39
C GLN A 44 -3.31 -2.90 13.57
N PHE A 45 -3.37 -1.98 12.61
CA PHE A 45 -2.77 -0.65 12.77
C PHE A 45 -3.37 0.09 13.97
N VAL A 46 -4.69 0.00 14.15
CA VAL A 46 -5.39 0.60 15.30
C VAL A 46 -5.05 -0.13 16.60
N THR A 47 -4.99 -1.46 16.58
CA THR A 47 -4.71 -2.28 17.78
C THR A 47 -3.28 -2.11 18.29
N GLU A 48 -2.28 -2.11 17.39
CA GLU A 48 -0.88 -1.91 17.79
C GLU A 48 -0.59 -0.47 18.16
N ASN A 49 -1.32 0.49 17.59
CA ASN A 49 -1.25 1.92 17.92
C ASN A 49 0.17 2.50 17.93
N ARG A 50 1.03 2.00 17.02
CA ARG A 50 2.43 2.47 16.86
C ARG A 50 2.53 3.80 16.11
N PHE A 51 1.48 4.16 15.38
CA PHE A 51 1.31 5.41 14.65
C PHE A 51 -0.20 5.66 14.41
N PRO A 52 -0.63 6.90 14.14
CA PRO A 52 -2.02 7.17 13.78
C PRO A 52 -2.42 6.43 12.50
N ALA A 53 -3.36 5.49 12.61
CA ALA A 53 -3.72 4.61 11.50
C ALA A 53 -4.21 5.34 10.24
N ASN A 54 -4.65 6.60 10.35
CA ASN A 54 -5.07 7.45 9.24
C ASN A 54 -3.92 8.04 8.41
N TYR A 55 -2.68 7.98 8.89
CA TYR A 55 -1.50 8.45 8.13
C TYR A 55 -1.19 7.54 6.94
N VAL A 56 -1.58 6.27 7.02
CA VAL A 56 -1.38 5.28 5.96
C VAL A 56 -2.72 4.89 5.35
N LYS A 57 -2.86 5.17 4.05
CA LYS A 57 -3.88 4.58 3.18
C LYS A 57 -3.44 3.18 2.78
N ILE A 58 -4.36 2.23 2.93
CA ILE A 58 -4.16 0.84 2.58
C ILE A 58 -5.05 0.53 1.37
N VAL A 59 -4.47 -0.06 0.33
CA VAL A 59 -5.20 -0.64 -0.79
C VAL A 59 -4.70 -2.05 -0.98
N THR A 60 -5.60 -3.02 -1.19
CA THR A 60 -5.23 -4.41 -1.47
C THR A 60 -5.80 -4.82 -2.81
N GLU A 61 -4.99 -5.49 -3.62
CA GLU A 61 -5.41 -6.11 -4.88
C GLU A 61 -4.63 -7.43 -5.05
N ASN A 62 -5.35 -8.52 -5.33
CA ASN A 62 -4.76 -9.84 -5.51
C ASN A 62 -3.83 -10.26 -4.35
N SER A 63 -4.29 -10.06 -3.11
CA SER A 63 -3.51 -10.26 -1.87
C SER A 63 -2.24 -9.39 -1.71
N VAL A 64 -1.96 -8.47 -2.62
CA VAL A 64 -0.85 -7.51 -2.52
C VAL A 64 -1.34 -6.24 -1.82
N VAL A 65 -0.68 -5.86 -0.73
CA VAL A 65 -1.02 -4.67 0.06
C VAL A 65 -0.12 -3.51 -0.34
N TYR A 66 -0.73 -2.42 -0.79
CA TYR A 66 -0.09 -1.15 -1.11
C TYR A 66 -0.31 -0.19 0.05
N LEU A 67 0.79 0.26 0.65
CA LEU A 67 0.78 1.23 1.75
C LEU A 67 1.22 2.59 1.22
N MET A 68 0.36 3.58 1.38
CA MET A 68 0.54 4.95 0.86
C MET A 68 0.39 5.97 1.97
N GLY A 69 1.22 7.00 1.99
CA GLY A 69 1.12 8.06 2.99
C GLY A 69 2.38 8.91 3.09
N ILE A 70 2.26 10.05 3.76
CA ILE A 70 3.39 10.87 4.20
C ILE A 70 3.68 10.46 5.65
N VAL A 71 4.84 9.88 5.90
CA VAL A 71 5.17 9.21 7.18
C VAL A 71 6.63 9.42 7.55
N THR A 72 7.01 9.21 8.82
CA THR A 72 8.42 9.05 9.16
C THR A 72 8.95 7.67 8.75
N LYS A 73 10.26 7.46 8.83
CA LYS A 73 10.85 6.13 8.54
C LYS A 73 10.34 5.08 9.52
N GLU A 74 10.27 5.44 10.79
CA GLU A 74 9.83 4.58 11.88
C GLU A 74 8.35 4.19 11.71
N GLU A 75 7.49 5.15 11.34
CA GLU A 75 6.08 4.89 11.04
C GLU A 75 5.92 3.98 9.81
N GLY A 76 6.69 4.24 8.75
CA GLY A 76 6.66 3.42 7.52
C GLY A 76 7.15 1.98 7.76
N GLU A 77 8.19 1.81 8.56
CA GLU A 77 8.67 0.48 8.97
C GLU A 77 7.65 -0.25 9.83
N ALA A 78 7.04 0.45 10.80
CA ALA A 78 5.95 -0.11 11.61
C ALA A 78 4.77 -0.57 10.74
N ALA A 79 4.31 0.27 9.81
CA ALA A 79 3.20 -0.06 8.91
C ALA A 79 3.49 -1.32 8.07
N VAL A 80 4.73 -1.45 7.58
CA VAL A 80 5.17 -2.60 6.78
C VAL A 80 5.24 -3.86 7.62
N ASP A 81 5.77 -3.76 8.84
CA ASP A 81 5.86 -4.89 9.76
C ASP A 81 4.49 -5.44 10.12
N ILE A 82 3.51 -4.57 10.39
CA ILE A 82 2.15 -5.01 10.71
C ILE A 82 1.50 -5.65 9.48
N ALA A 83 1.58 -4.99 8.32
CA ALA A 83 0.96 -5.48 7.10
C ALA A 83 1.53 -6.84 6.65
N ARG A 84 2.86 -7.02 6.69
CA ARG A 84 3.49 -8.28 6.24
C ARG A 84 3.21 -9.47 7.16
N ASN A 85 2.89 -9.22 8.43
CA ASN A 85 2.52 -10.25 9.40
C ASN A 85 1.01 -10.51 9.44
N THR A 86 0.20 -9.77 8.67
CA THR A 86 -1.23 -10.03 8.54
C THR A 86 -1.49 -11.25 7.66
N THR A 87 -2.22 -12.24 8.17
CA THR A 87 -2.58 -13.46 7.43
C THR A 87 -3.29 -13.15 6.10
N GLY A 88 -2.83 -13.77 5.01
CA GLY A 88 -3.40 -13.62 3.67
C GLY A 88 -2.74 -12.54 2.82
N VAL A 89 -1.83 -11.74 3.39
CA VAL A 89 -0.95 -10.83 2.65
C VAL A 89 0.16 -11.63 1.98
N THR A 90 0.35 -11.44 0.67
CA THR A 90 1.39 -12.14 -0.11
C THR A 90 2.59 -11.26 -0.43
N LYS A 91 2.35 -9.95 -0.58
CA LYS A 91 3.39 -8.93 -0.86
C LYS A 91 2.96 -7.61 -0.22
N VAL A 92 3.92 -6.85 0.28
CA VAL A 92 3.71 -5.45 0.71
C VAL A 92 4.52 -4.54 -0.20
N VAL A 93 3.84 -3.56 -0.80
CA VAL A 93 4.45 -2.53 -1.62
C VAL A 93 4.43 -1.21 -0.86
N LYS A 94 5.60 -0.61 -0.70
CA LYS A 94 5.80 0.68 -0.02
C LYS A 94 5.67 1.82 -1.03
N VAL A 95 4.70 2.70 -0.82
CA VAL A 95 4.45 3.89 -1.63
C VAL A 95 4.40 5.11 -0.70
N PHE A 96 5.46 5.27 0.10
CA PHE A 96 5.55 6.32 1.09
C PHE A 96 6.32 7.54 0.59
N GLU A 97 5.88 8.70 1.04
CA GLU A 97 6.67 9.92 1.11
C GLU A 97 7.24 10.00 2.52
N TYR A 98 8.57 10.07 2.65
CA TYR A 98 9.18 10.16 3.97
C TYR A 98 9.38 11.63 4.37
N LEU A 99 8.93 11.98 5.57
CA LEU A 99 9.27 13.26 6.20
C LEU A 99 10.78 13.29 6.45
N ASN A 100 11.41 14.37 5.99
CA ASN A 100 12.82 14.66 6.24
C ASN A 100 13.03 15.33 7.59
#